data_AF-A0A7V5FF29-F1
#
_entry.id   AF-A0A7V5FF29-F1
#
_cell.length_a   1.000
_cell.length_b   1.000
_cell.length_c   1.000
_cell.angle_alpha   90.00
_cell.angle_beta   90.00
_cell.angle_gamma   90.00
#
_symmetry.space_group_name_H-M   'P 1'
#
loop_
_entity.id
_entity.type
_entity.pdbx_description
1 polymer ?
#
loop_
_entity_poly.entity_id
_entity_poly.type
_entity_poly.pdbx_seq_one_letter_code
_entity_poly.pdbx_strand_id
1 'polypeptide(L)'
;MHRNYNNTVIRMRQQARGKFWPHVRAMIWEKAQQLFQEEQARTMGSDFKGITATKRELREGGYFYQAKLIVLRDLWLEKKGLPSVEEEELMRGFV
;
A
#
# COMPACT_ATOMS: atom_id res chain seq x y z
N MET A 1 -57.69 19.18 -5.65
CA MET A 1 -56.88 17.95 -5.46
C MET A 1 -55.76 17.94 -6.49
N HIS A 2 -54.53 18.29 -6.12
CA HIS A 2 -53.36 18.19 -6.98
C HIS A 2 -52.24 17.53 -6.17
N ARG A 3 -51.93 16.26 -6.47
CA ARG A 3 -50.80 15.54 -5.87
C ARG A 3 -49.53 15.94 -6.63
N ASN A 4 -48.65 16.70 -6.00
CA ASN A 4 -47.30 16.94 -6.51
C ASN A 4 -46.43 15.70 -6.28
N TYR A 5 -46.17 14.94 -7.33
CA TYR A 5 -45.14 13.92 -7.37
C TYR A 5 -43.78 14.59 -7.60
N ASN A 6 -43.18 15.11 -6.53
CA ASN A 6 -41.80 15.56 -6.59
C ASN A 6 -40.89 14.33 -6.51
N ASN A 7 -40.41 13.94 -7.69
CA ASN A 7 -39.31 13.00 -7.92
C ASN A 7 -38.18 13.24 -6.91
N THR A 8 -38.12 12.40 -5.88
CA THR A 8 -36.96 12.29 -5.01
C THR A 8 -35.85 11.68 -5.84
N VAL A 9 -35.02 12.54 -6.42
CA VAL A 9 -33.73 12.14 -6.97
C VAL A 9 -32.96 11.56 -5.80
N ILE A 10 -32.92 10.22 -5.70
CA ILE A 10 -32.05 9.52 -4.78
C ILE A 10 -30.63 9.86 -5.24
N ARG A 11 -30.09 10.95 -4.68
CA ARG A 11 -28.64 11.17 -4.63
C ARG A 11 -28.10 9.91 -3.98
N MET A 12 -27.54 9.00 -4.78
CA MET A 12 -26.66 7.95 -4.31
C MET A 12 -25.53 8.65 -3.56
N ARG A 13 -25.75 8.89 -2.27
CA ARG A 13 -24.73 9.33 -1.34
C ARG A 13 -23.62 8.31 -1.48
N GLN A 14 -22.47 8.78 -1.95
CA GLN A 14 -21.22 8.04 -2.02
C GLN A 14 -21.15 7.10 -0.83
N GLN A 15 -21.32 5.79 -1.10
CA GLN A 15 -21.21 4.75 -0.08
C GLN A 15 -19.94 5.03 0.70
N ALA A 16 -20.06 5.18 2.03
CA ALA A 16 -18.96 5.55 2.91
C ALA A 16 -17.73 4.70 2.56
N ARG A 17 -16.77 5.28 1.84
CA ARG A 17 -15.53 4.60 1.48
C ARG A 17 -14.83 4.32 2.79
N GLY A 18 -14.97 3.11 3.31
CA GLY A 18 -14.36 2.71 4.58
C GLY A 18 -12.90 3.15 4.61
N LYS A 19 -12.43 3.67 5.75
CA LYS A 19 -11.08 4.24 5.91
C LYS A 19 -9.95 3.22 5.67
N PHE A 20 -10.29 1.94 5.62
CA PHE A 20 -9.40 0.82 5.38
C PHE A 20 -8.62 0.94 4.06
N TRP A 21 -9.29 1.03 2.91
CA TRP A 21 -8.61 1.01 1.60
C TRP A 21 -7.71 2.22 1.33
N PRO A 22 -8.08 3.46 1.72
CA PRO A 22 -7.17 4.60 1.66
C PRO A 22 -5.90 4.38 2.48
N HIS A 23 -6.02 3.83 3.70
CA HIS A 23 -4.88 3.53 4.56
C HIS A 23 -3.99 2.44 3.98
N VAL A 24 -4.57 1.30 3.54
CA VAL A 24 -3.82 0.22 2.87
C VAL A 24 -3.09 0.74 1.64
N ARG A 25 -3.71 1.62 0.87
CA ARG A 25 -3.05 2.23 -0.29
C ARG A 25 -1.88 3.12 0.08
N ALA A 26 -1.93 3.81 1.23
CA ALA A 26 -0.79 4.59 1.73
C ALA A 26 0.37 3.66 2.10
N MET A 27 0.09 2.58 2.85
CA MET A 27 1.10 1.57 3.20
C MET A 27 1.77 0.95 1.97
N ILE A 28 1.01 0.64 0.91
CA ILE A 28 1.57 0.13 -0.35
C ILE A 28 2.54 1.14 -0.98
N TRP A 29 2.22 2.44 -0.94
CA TRP A 29 3.12 3.46 -1.49
C TRP A 29 4.39 3.62 -0.66
N GLU A 30 4.28 3.59 0.66
CA GLU A 30 5.43 3.63 1.57
C GLU A 30 6.35 2.43 1.34
N LYS A 31 5.78 1.21 1.30
CA LYS A 31 6.56 -0.01 1.04
C LYS A 31 7.17 -0.02 -0.37
N ALA A 32 6.48 0.49 -1.38
CA ALA A 32 7.05 0.63 -2.73
C ALA A 32 8.27 1.56 -2.73
N GLN A 33 8.21 2.64 -1.96
CA GLN A 33 9.34 3.57 -1.82
C GLN A 33 10.51 2.91 -1.08
N GLN A 34 10.25 2.13 -0.03
CA GLN A 34 11.27 1.36 0.68
C GLN A 34 11.98 0.38 -0.26
N LEU A 35 11.23 -0.44 -1.01
CA LEU A 35 11.80 -1.40 -1.97
C LEU A 35 12.71 -0.70 -3.00
N PHE A 36 12.25 0.43 -3.54
CA PHE A 36 13.06 1.22 -4.47
C PHE A 36 14.35 1.71 -3.80
N GLN A 37 14.27 2.25 -2.59
CA GLN A 37 15.45 2.78 -1.88
C GLN A 37 16.44 1.67 -1.50
N GLU A 38 15.95 0.49 -1.08
CA GLU A 38 16.76 -0.69 -0.81
C GLU A 38 17.54 -1.13 -2.05
N GLU A 39 16.88 -1.18 -3.22
CA GLU A 39 17.54 -1.54 -4.48
C GLU A 39 18.56 -0.49 -4.93
N GLN A 40 18.21 0.80 -4.82
CA GLN A 40 19.13 1.88 -5.15
C GLN A 40 20.34 1.90 -4.20
N ALA A 41 20.13 1.68 -2.90
CA ALA A 41 21.21 1.58 -1.92
C ALA A 41 22.15 0.41 -2.22
N ARG A 42 21.61 -0.75 -2.62
CA ARG A 42 22.42 -1.90 -3.07
C ARG A 42 23.26 -1.58 -4.30
N THR A 43 22.74 -0.78 -5.22
CA THR A 43 23.39 -0.49 -6.51
C THR A 43 24.41 0.65 -6.41
N MET A 44 24.11 1.69 -5.63
CA MET A 44 24.92 2.90 -5.50
C MET A 44 25.85 2.90 -4.27
N GLY A 45 25.66 1.98 -3.32
CA GLY A 45 26.48 1.90 -2.12
C GLY A 45 26.44 3.21 -1.31
N SER A 46 27.62 3.75 -0.99
CA SER A 46 27.78 4.97 -0.17
C SER A 46 27.32 6.27 -0.84
N ASP A 47 27.09 6.26 -2.16
CA ASP A 47 26.71 7.46 -2.92
C ASP A 47 25.18 7.68 -2.96
N PHE A 48 24.42 6.82 -2.29
CA PHE A 48 22.97 6.93 -2.25
C PHE A 48 22.51 8.16 -1.43
N LYS A 49 21.89 9.13 -2.09
CA LYS A 49 21.42 10.39 -1.47
C LYS A 49 19.96 10.37 -0.99
N GLY A 50 19.35 9.20 -0.78
CA GLY A 50 17.96 9.14 -0.32
C GLY A 50 16.95 9.61 -1.37
N ILE A 51 17.14 9.21 -2.64
CA ILE A 51 16.26 9.64 -3.74
C ILE A 51 14.88 9.02 -3.53
N THR A 52 13.85 9.86 -3.53
CA THR A 52 12.44 9.43 -3.53
C THR A 52 11.96 9.34 -4.97
N ALA A 53 11.32 8.22 -5.32
CA ALA A 53 10.75 8.02 -6.64
C ALA A 53 9.33 8.60 -6.70
N THR A 54 8.94 9.08 -7.87
CA THR A 54 7.56 9.46 -8.13
C THR A 54 6.66 8.22 -8.18
N LYS A 55 5.36 8.41 -7.94
CA LYS A 55 4.36 7.34 -8.08
C LYS A 55 4.33 6.70 -9.48
N ARG A 56 4.73 7.44 -10.51
CA ARG A 56 4.83 6.93 -11.87
C ARG A 56 6.01 5.97 -11.98
N GLU A 57 7.19 6.40 -11.57
CA GLU A 57 8.41 5.58 -11.57
C GLU A 57 8.24 4.31 -10.73
N LEU A 58 7.61 4.41 -9.56
CA LEU A 58 7.29 3.25 -8.72
C LEU A 58 6.33 2.25 -9.37
N ARG A 59 5.48 2.70 -10.30
CA ARG A 59 4.60 1.80 -11.06
C ARG A 59 5.32 1.19 -12.25
N GLU A 60 6.07 2.00 -12.98
CA GLU A 60 6.83 1.57 -14.15
C GLU A 60 7.93 0.57 -13.76
N GLY A 61 8.59 0.78 -12.61
CA GLY A 61 9.54 -0.16 -12.02
C GLY A 61 8.92 -1.36 -11.30
N GLY A 62 7.59 -1.52 -11.30
CA GLY A 62 6.91 -2.68 -10.70
C GLY A 62 6.84 -2.70 -9.17
N TYR A 63 7.51 -1.79 -8.47
CA TYR A 63 7.53 -1.70 -7.00
C TYR A 63 6.14 -1.59 -6.37
N PHE A 64 5.22 -0.84 -7.00
CA PHE A 64 3.85 -0.74 -6.50
C PHE A 64 3.14 -2.10 -6.46
N TYR A 65 3.38 -2.95 -7.47
CA TYR A 65 2.79 -4.28 -7.52
C TYR A 65 3.41 -5.20 -6.48
N GLN A 66 4.74 -5.20 -6.37
CA GLN A 66 5.46 -5.98 -5.35
C GLN A 66 5.04 -5.58 -3.94
N ALA A 67 5.05 -4.28 -3.63
CA ALA A 67 4.61 -3.74 -2.35
C ALA A 67 3.16 -4.11 -2.03
N LYS A 68 2.27 -4.12 -3.03
CA LYS A 68 0.87 -4.56 -2.84
C LYS A 68 0.80 -6.00 -2.36
N LEU A 69 1.59 -6.91 -2.93
CA LEU A 69 1.57 -8.32 -2.52
C LEU A 69 2.10 -8.49 -1.10
N ILE A 70 3.19 -7.80 -0.77
CA ILE A 70 3.81 -7.83 0.57
C ILE A 70 2.81 -7.30 1.62
N VAL A 71 2.33 -6.07 1.46
CA VAL A 71 1.40 -5.44 2.42
C VAL A 71 0.13 -6.26 2.62
N LEU A 72 -0.46 -6.81 1.56
CA LEU A 72 -1.67 -7.64 1.69
C LEU A 72 -1.37 -8.98 2.40
N ARG A 73 -0.19 -9.56 2.20
CA ARG A 73 0.24 -10.76 2.91
C ARG A 73 0.48 -10.45 4.39
N ASP A 74 1.17 -9.36 4.71
CA ASP A 74 1.46 -8.98 6.10
C ASP A 74 0.17 -8.67 6.88
N LEU A 75 -0.78 -7.93 6.28
CA LEU A 75 -2.09 -7.70 6.91
C LEU A 75 -2.88 -9.00 7.14
N TRP A 76 -2.69 -9.99 6.28
CA TRP A 76 -3.30 -11.31 6.48
C TRP A 76 -2.61 -12.08 7.61
N LEU A 77 -1.28 -12.04 7.69
CA LEU A 77 -0.49 -12.68 8.75
C LEU A 77 -0.77 -12.05 10.12
N GLU A 78 -0.80 -10.72 10.20
CA GLU A 78 -1.15 -9.97 11.41
C GLU A 78 -2.53 -10.39 11.94
N LYS A 79 -3.52 -10.49 11.04
CA LYS A 79 -4.86 -10.97 11.40
C LYS A 79 -4.87 -12.42 11.91
N LYS A 80 -3.86 -13.23 11.54
CA LYS A 80 -3.68 -14.61 12.01
C LYS A 80 -2.82 -14.71 13.26
N GLY A 81 -2.25 -13.60 13.76
CA GLY A 81 -1.27 -13.62 14.85
C GLY A 81 0.04 -14.29 14.46
N LEU A 82 0.38 -14.27 13.16
CA LEU A 82 1.62 -14.81 12.62
C LEU A 82 2.60 -13.66 12.35
N PRO A 83 3.92 -13.91 12.46
CA PRO A 83 4.93 -12.90 12.16
C PRO A 83 4.85 -12.47 10.69
N SER A 84 5.12 -11.20 10.45
CA SER A 84 5.26 -10.62 9.11
C SER A 84 6.46 -11.22 8.37
N VAL A 85 6.55 -10.99 7.05
CA VAL A 85 7.65 -11.52 6.25
C VAL A 85 9.02 -11.02 6.74
N GLU A 86 9.12 -9.74 7.10
CA GLU A 86 10.35 -9.16 7.63
C GLU A 86 10.74 -9.75 8.98
N GLU A 87 9.77 -9.97 9.87
CA GLU A 87 10.02 -10.61 11.17
C GLU A 87 10.45 -12.07 11.01
N GLU A 88 9.88 -12.81 10.06
CA GLU A 88 10.30 -14.17 9.73
C GLU A 88 11.74 -14.18 9.16
N GLU A 89 12.08 -13.26 8.27
CA GLU A 89 13.43 -13.13 7.72
C GLU A 89 14.46 -12.75 8.80
N LEU A 90 14.11 -11.83 9.70
CA LEU A 90 14.95 -11.50 10.85
C LEU A 90 15.15 -12.72 11.75
N MET A 91 14.09 -13.47 12.07
CA MET A 91 14.20 -14.69 12.87
C MET A 91 15.07 -15.77 12.20
N ARG A 92 15.05 -15.88 10.88
CA ARG A 92 15.91 -16.83 10.13
C ARG A 92 17.38 -16.39 10.07
N GLY A 93 17.67 -15.09 10.15
CA GLY A 93 19.04 -14.57 10.13
C GLY A 93 19.83 -14.74 11.44
N PHE A 94 19.20 -15.22 12.51
CA PHE A 94 19.83 -15.51 13.80
C PHE A 94 20.27 -16.97 13.99
N VAL A 95 20.23 -17.80 12.93
CA VAL A 95 20.64 -19.22 12.95
C VAL A 95 21.96 -19.44 12.23
#